data_AF-A0A531M607-F1
#
_entry.id   AF-A0A531M607-F1
#
_cell.length_a   1.000
_cell.length_b   1.000
_cell.length_c   1.000
_cell.angle_alpha   90.00
_cell.angle_beta   90.00
_cell.angle_gamma   90.00
#
_symmetry.space_group_name_H-M   'P 1'
#
loop_
_entity.id
_entity.type
_entity.pdbx_description
1 polymer ?
#
loop_
_entity_poly.entity_id
_entity_poly.type
_entity_poly.pdbx_seq_one_letter_code
_entity_poly.pdbx_strand_id
1 'polypeptide(L)'
;MLIQPIDYFLIAWFAIAAASTLYVGIDQYRNNPEPVVMKWGFILVTLYMGPLGLLLYVLADKEPRPGEHEAFTSPLWKQGVGSTIHCVAGDATGIILAAVITATLGLPMWLDLIVEYLAGFAFGLFI
;
A
#
# COMPACT_ATOMS: atom_id res chain seq x y z
N MET A 1 27.83 4.41 0.15
CA MET A 1 28.30 5.46 -0.79
C MET A 1 27.31 5.51 -1.93
N LEU A 2 26.90 6.71 -2.37
CA LEU A 2 26.14 6.88 -3.62
C LEU A 2 27.14 6.97 -4.75
N ILE A 3 27.27 5.90 -5.51
CA ILE A 3 28.33 5.70 -6.50
C ILE A 3 27.75 5.90 -7.91
N GLN A 4 26.51 5.48 -8.12
CA GLN A 4 25.86 5.48 -9.42
C GLN A 4 24.73 6.52 -9.47
N PRO A 5 24.42 7.11 -10.64
CA PRO A 5 23.28 8.01 -10.80
C PRO A 5 21.94 7.41 -10.32
N ILE A 6 21.79 6.08 -10.43
CA ILE A 6 20.61 5.35 -9.94
C ILE A 6 20.45 5.45 -8.42
N ASP A 7 21.54 5.58 -7.66
CA ASP A 7 21.47 5.66 -6.20
C ASP A 7 20.79 6.97 -5.75
N TYR A 8 21.08 8.07 -6.43
CA TYR A 8 20.42 9.36 -6.19
C TYR A 8 18.95 9.31 -6.59
N PHE A 9 18.64 8.68 -7.72
CA PHE A 9 17.26 8.46 -8.15
C PHE A 9 16.47 7.64 -7.12
N LEU A 10 17.05 6.54 -6.62
CA LEU A 10 16.42 5.69 -5.61
C LEU A 10 16.18 6.43 -4.30
N ILE A 11 17.14 7.22 -3.82
CA ILE A 11 16.95 8.04 -2.62
C ILE A 11 15.82 9.05 -2.81
N ALA A 12 15.81 9.76 -3.93
CA ALA A 12 14.74 10.71 -4.23
C ALA A 12 13.38 10.00 -4.30
N TRP A 13 13.33 8.84 -4.95
CA TRP A 13 12.13 8.01 -5.05
C TRP A 13 11.63 7.56 -3.67
N PHE A 14 12.50 7.01 -2.82
CA PHE A 14 12.14 6.57 -1.48
C PHE A 14 11.71 7.73 -0.58
N ALA A 15 12.36 8.89 -0.70
CA ALA A 15 11.94 10.09 0.03
C ALA A 15 10.51 10.53 -0.38
N ILE A 16 10.20 10.51 -1.68
CA ILE A 16 8.86 10.83 -2.18
C ILE A 16 7.83 9.78 -1.73
N ALA A 17 8.18 8.49 -1.79
CA ALA A 17 7.31 7.42 -1.33
C ALA A 17 7.00 7.53 0.17
N ALA A 18 8.02 7.81 1.00
CA ALA A 18 7.85 8.03 2.42
C ALA A 18 6.99 9.26 2.73
N ALA A 19 7.22 10.39 2.04
CA ALA A 19 6.42 11.59 2.19
C ALA A 19 4.96 11.37 1.76
N SER A 20 4.74 10.64 0.67
CA SER A 20 3.41 10.26 0.18
C SER A 20 2.67 9.41 1.20
N THR A 21 3.33 8.39 1.74
CA THR A 21 2.76 7.50 2.76
C THR A 21 2.41 8.25 4.03
N LEU A 22 3.30 9.14 4.49
CA LEU A 22 3.06 9.98 5.66
C LEU A 22 1.86 10.91 5.46
N TYR A 23 1.74 11.52 4.27
CA TYR A 23 0.60 12.36 3.93
C TYR A 23 -0.70 11.57 3.99
N VAL A 24 -0.78 10.41 3.31
CA VAL A 24 -1.98 9.57 3.30
C VAL A 24 -2.34 9.15 4.72
N GLY A 25 -1.36 8.71 5.52
CA GLY A 25 -1.60 8.34 6.92
C GLY A 25 -2.15 9.48 7.76
N ILE A 26 -1.57 10.68 7.67
CA ILE A 26 -2.05 11.84 8.43
C ILE A 26 -3.47 12.23 7.98
N ASP A 27 -3.71 12.27 6.69
CA ASP A 27 -5.00 12.69 6.12
C ASP A 27 -6.12 11.69 6.45
N GLN A 28 -5.84 10.38 6.31
CA GLN A 28 -6.77 9.30 6.67
C GLN A 28 -7.24 9.38 8.13
N TYR A 29 -6.33 9.61 9.07
CA TYR A 29 -6.69 9.66 10.50
C TYR A 29 -7.27 11.00 10.97
N ARG A 30 -7.10 12.09 10.21
CA ARG A 30 -7.60 13.42 10.59
C ARG A 30 -8.88 13.83 9.85
N ASN A 31 -9.00 13.46 8.58
CA ASN A 31 -9.97 14.05 7.66
C ASN A 31 -10.86 13.02 6.97
N ASN A 32 -10.57 11.72 7.05
CA ASN A 32 -11.34 10.70 6.32
C ASN A 32 -12.18 9.82 7.26
N PRO A 33 -13.51 9.68 7.03
CA PRO A 33 -14.40 8.86 7.87
C PRO A 33 -14.33 7.35 7.60
N GLU A 34 -13.36 6.87 6.82
CA GLU A 34 -13.22 5.44 6.50
C GLU A 34 -13.10 4.51 7.73
N PRO A 35 -13.49 3.23 7.61
CA PRO A 35 -13.19 2.22 8.62
C PRO A 35 -11.67 1.95 8.68
N VAL A 36 -11.18 1.58 9.87
CA VAL A 36 -9.73 1.41 10.16
C VAL A 36 -9.02 0.48 9.16
N VAL A 37 -9.69 -0.59 8.73
CA VAL A 37 -9.13 -1.55 7.77
C VAL A 37 -8.81 -0.87 6.43
N MET A 38 -9.72 -0.03 5.93
CA MET A 38 -9.53 0.67 4.66
C MET A 38 -8.46 1.77 4.76
N LYS A 39 -8.37 2.45 5.91
CA LYS A 39 -7.28 3.39 6.19
C LYS A 39 -5.93 2.70 6.03
N TRP A 40 -5.77 1.53 6.64
CA TRP A 40 -4.54 0.74 6.50
C TRP A 40 -4.34 0.26 5.07
N GLY A 41 -5.39 -0.13 4.35
CA GLY A 41 -5.32 -0.48 2.93
C GLY A 41 -4.63 0.62 2.10
N PHE A 42 -5.13 1.86 2.17
CA PHE A 42 -4.54 2.97 1.43
C PHE A 42 -3.13 3.36 1.90
N ILE A 43 -2.85 3.29 3.21
CA ILE A 43 -1.52 3.56 3.75
C ILE A 43 -0.50 2.54 3.23
N LEU A 44 -0.84 1.25 3.29
CA LEU A 44 0.03 0.15 2.86
C LEU A 44 0.25 0.18 1.34
N VAL A 45 -0.80 0.34 0.54
CA VAL A 45 -0.65 0.47 -0.92
C VAL A 45 0.21 1.68 -1.29
N THR A 46 0.07 2.80 -0.57
CA THR A 46 0.94 3.97 -0.76
C THR A 46 2.38 3.68 -0.35
N LEU A 47 2.61 2.88 0.69
CA LEU A 47 3.95 2.45 1.06
C LEU A 47 4.60 1.59 -0.06
N TYR A 48 3.83 0.75 -0.72
CA TYR A 48 4.33 -0.12 -1.80
C TYR A 48 4.55 0.59 -3.12
N MET A 49 3.63 1.50 -3.48
CA MET A 49 3.60 2.16 -4.80
C MET A 49 4.09 3.62 -4.78
N GLY A 50 4.36 4.16 -3.59
CA GLY A 50 4.80 5.54 -3.38
C GLY A 50 3.78 6.56 -3.91
N PRO A 51 4.20 7.53 -4.75
CA PRO A 51 3.32 8.61 -5.21
C PRO A 51 2.14 8.12 -6.05
N LEU A 52 2.23 6.93 -6.66
CA LEU A 52 1.11 6.34 -7.40
C LEU A 52 -0.03 5.90 -6.46
N GLY A 53 0.31 5.36 -5.28
CA GLY A 53 -0.69 5.03 -4.26
C GLY A 53 -1.36 6.28 -3.69
N LEU A 54 -0.60 7.36 -3.50
CA LEU A 54 -1.15 8.67 -3.13
C LEU A 54 -2.13 9.19 -4.19
N LEU A 55 -1.80 9.05 -5.48
CA LEU A 55 -2.70 9.45 -6.55
C LEU A 55 -4.01 8.66 -6.50
N LEU A 56 -3.93 7.33 -6.31
CA LEU A 56 -5.13 6.49 -6.15
C LEU A 56 -5.96 6.91 -4.95
N TYR A 57 -5.33 7.17 -3.80
CA TYR A 57 -6.00 7.69 -2.61
C TYR A 57 -6.77 8.98 -2.91
N VAL A 58 -6.13 9.97 -3.54
CA VAL A 58 -6.77 11.26 -3.84
C VAL A 58 -7.95 11.11 -4.82
N LEU A 59 -7.84 10.21 -5.79
CA LEU A 59 -8.85 10.05 -6.84
C LEU A 59 -10.04 9.18 -6.40
N ALA A 60 -9.78 8.16 -5.58
CA ALA A 60 -10.76 7.13 -5.27
C ALA A 60 -11.38 7.27 -3.88
N ASP A 61 -10.68 7.87 -2.92
CA ASP A 61 -11.03 7.73 -1.50
C ASP A 61 -11.02 9.01 -0.67
N LYS A 62 -10.05 9.90 -0.91
CA LYS A 62 -9.89 11.12 -0.13
C LYS A 62 -11.18 11.95 -0.11
N GLU A 63 -11.69 12.20 1.10
CA GLU A 63 -12.85 13.05 1.29
C GLU A 63 -12.59 14.48 0.75
N PRO A 64 -13.38 14.98 -0.23
CA PRO A 64 -13.19 16.32 -0.77
C PRO A 64 -13.55 17.43 0.23
N ARG A 65 -14.62 17.22 0.98
CA ARG A 65 -15.15 18.10 2.03
C ARG A 65 -15.84 17.25 3.11
N PRO A 66 -15.84 17.70 4.38
CA PRO A 66 -16.48 16.95 5.46
C PRO A 66 -17.94 16.59 5.16
N GLY A 67 -18.27 15.30 5.19
CA GLY A 67 -19.59 14.76 4.92
C GLY A 67 -19.87 14.44 3.45
N GLU A 68 -18.92 14.64 2.54
CA GLU A 68 -19.06 14.33 1.11
C GLU A 68 -18.44 12.97 0.73
N HIS A 69 -17.76 12.27 1.65
CA HIS A 69 -17.04 11.03 1.35
C HIS A 69 -17.91 9.96 0.66
N GLU A 70 -19.09 9.64 1.19
CA GLU A 70 -19.97 8.61 0.61
C GLU A 70 -20.43 8.95 -0.82
N ALA A 71 -20.74 10.23 -1.07
CA ALA A 71 -21.10 10.69 -2.40
C ALA A 71 -19.91 10.61 -3.35
N PHE A 72 -18.71 10.96 -2.86
CA PHE A 72 -17.48 10.91 -3.62
C PHE A 72 -17.09 9.49 -4.03
N THR A 73 -17.23 8.50 -3.14
CA THR A 73 -16.89 7.08 -3.38
C THR A 73 -18.00 6.27 -4.06
N SER A 74 -19.19 6.86 -4.27
CA SER A 74 -20.33 6.21 -4.92
C SER A 74 -20.11 5.64 -6.33
N PRO A 75 -19.26 6.20 -7.22
CA PRO A 75 -19.03 5.60 -8.53
C PRO A 75 -18.37 4.22 -8.45
N LEU A 76 -18.90 3.25 -9.21
CA LEU A 76 -18.46 1.84 -9.16
C LEU A 76 -16.95 1.63 -9.41
N TRP A 77 -16.32 2.45 -10.24
CA TRP A 77 -14.88 2.33 -10.47
C TRP A 77 -14.06 2.66 -9.22
N LYS A 78 -14.53 3.58 -8.37
CA LYS A 78 -13.87 3.92 -7.09
C LYS A 78 -14.06 2.83 -6.06
N GLN A 79 -15.27 2.25 -5.99
CA GLN A 79 -15.53 1.07 -5.15
C GLN A 79 -14.69 -0.13 -5.60
N GLY A 80 -14.51 -0.30 -6.91
CA GLY A 80 -13.60 -1.30 -7.48
C GLY A 80 -12.15 -1.06 -7.07
N VAL A 81 -11.67 0.19 -7.10
CA VAL A 81 -10.35 0.55 -6.60
C VAL A 81 -10.23 0.26 -5.10
N GLY A 82 -11.21 0.66 -4.29
CA GLY A 82 -11.22 0.38 -2.84
C GLY A 82 -11.16 -1.12 -2.54
N SER A 83 -11.99 -1.92 -3.22
CA SER A 83 -11.99 -3.39 -3.08
C SER A 83 -10.65 -4.00 -3.48
N THR A 84 -10.04 -3.49 -4.56
CA THR A 84 -8.72 -3.94 -5.00
C THR A 84 -7.63 -3.58 -4.00
N ILE A 85 -7.68 -2.37 -3.43
CA ILE A 85 -6.72 -1.89 -2.45
C ILE A 85 -6.75 -2.73 -1.18
N HIS A 86 -7.94 -3.11 -0.72
CA HIS A 86 -8.08 -4.01 0.43
C HIS A 86 -7.35 -5.35 0.21
N CYS A 87 -7.57 -6.00 -0.94
CA CYS A 87 -6.90 -7.27 -1.25
C CYS A 87 -5.39 -7.10 -1.44
N VAL A 88 -4.97 -6.13 -2.26
CA VAL A 88 -3.56 -5.91 -2.59
C VAL A 88 -2.75 -5.51 -1.37
N ALA A 89 -3.34 -4.76 -0.43
CA ALA A 89 -2.67 -4.41 0.82
C ALA A 89 -2.30 -5.64 1.64
N GLY A 90 -3.24 -6.58 1.81
CA GLY A 90 -3.00 -7.84 2.51
C GLY A 90 -2.00 -8.73 1.77
N ASP A 91 -2.23 -8.97 0.47
CA ASP A 91 -1.37 -9.82 -0.36
C ASP A 91 0.10 -9.37 -0.34
N ALA A 92 0.34 -8.08 -0.60
CA ALA A 92 1.68 -7.52 -0.64
C ALA A 92 2.35 -7.54 0.75
N THR A 93 1.59 -7.31 1.84
CA THR A 93 2.11 -7.45 3.20
C THR A 93 2.65 -8.85 3.44
N GLY A 94 1.85 -9.88 3.09
CA GLY A 94 2.23 -11.28 3.27
C GLY A 94 3.48 -11.66 2.49
N ILE A 95 3.55 -11.25 1.22
CA ILE A 95 4.72 -11.48 0.34
C ILE A 95 5.97 -10.83 0.92
N ILE A 96 5.90 -9.53 1.27
CA ILE A 96 7.07 -8.79 1.77
C ILE A 96 7.57 -9.39 3.09
N LEU A 97 6.64 -9.73 4.00
CA LEU A 97 7.00 -10.34 5.29
C LEU A 97 7.66 -11.70 5.10
N ALA A 98 7.09 -12.55 4.24
CA ALA A 98 7.67 -13.85 3.89
C ALA A 98 9.08 -13.70 3.31
N ALA A 99 9.24 -12.85 2.28
CA ALA A 99 10.51 -12.59 1.62
C ALA A 99 11.61 -12.14 2.60
N VAL A 100 11.29 -11.27 3.57
CA VAL A 100 12.25 -10.85 4.60
C VAL A 100 12.68 -12.05 5.47
N ILE A 101 11.75 -12.90 5.87
CA ILE A 101 12.03 -14.06 6.74
C ILE A 101 12.85 -15.11 5.99
N THR A 102 12.42 -15.51 4.79
CA THR A 102 13.08 -16.54 3.97
C THR A 102 14.48 -16.09 3.54
N ALA A 103 14.65 -14.82 3.15
CA ALA A 103 15.94 -14.25 2.78
C ALA A 103 16.91 -14.18 3.97
N THR A 104 16.43 -13.81 5.16
CA THR A 104 17.27 -13.79 6.38
C THR A 104 17.69 -15.18 6.82
N LEU A 105 16.89 -16.21 6.51
CA LEU A 105 17.22 -17.63 6.73
C LEU A 105 18.12 -18.24 5.63
N GLY A 106 18.35 -17.54 4.52
CA GLY A 106 19.17 -18.03 3.41
C GLY A 106 18.56 -19.23 2.68
N LEU A 107 17.22 -19.32 2.63
CA LEU A 107 16.53 -20.39 1.93
C LEU A 107 16.74 -20.30 0.41
N PRO A 108 16.68 -21.44 -0.31
CA PRO A 108 16.77 -21.43 -1.77
C PRO A 108 15.53 -20.77 -2.40
N MET A 109 15.73 -20.05 -3.50
CA MET A 109 14.71 -19.24 -4.21
C MET A 109 13.39 -19.98 -4.51
N TRP A 110 13.42 -21.28 -4.79
CA TRP A 110 12.18 -22.03 -5.07
C TRP A 110 11.30 -22.22 -3.83
N LEU A 111 11.90 -22.35 -2.64
CA LEU A 111 11.15 -22.36 -1.37
C LEU A 111 10.64 -20.96 -1.04
N ASP A 112 11.47 -19.95 -1.30
CA ASP A 112 11.11 -18.55 -1.11
C ASP A 112 9.80 -18.21 -1.82
N LEU A 113 9.74 -18.49 -3.14
CA LEU A 113 8.55 -18.25 -3.96
C LEU A 113 7.29 -18.99 -3.46
N ILE A 114 7.44 -20.22 -2.97
CA ILE A 114 6.30 -20.98 -2.43
C ILE A 114 5.79 -20.31 -1.15
N VAL A 115 6.70 -19.92 -0.25
CA VAL A 115 6.32 -19.29 1.02
C VAL A 115 5.72 -17.91 0.79
N GLU A 116 6.30 -17.10 -0.10
CA GLU A 116 5.75 -15.80 -0.50
C GLU A 116 4.34 -15.94 -1.08
N TYR A 117 4.11 -16.90 -1.98
CA TYR A 117 2.79 -17.11 -2.59
C TYR A 117 1.73 -17.51 -1.57
N LEU A 118 2.06 -18.46 -0.68
CA LEU A 118 1.16 -18.90 0.38
C LEU A 118 0.88 -17.79 1.40
N ALA A 119 1.91 -17.03 1.78
CA ALA A 119 1.78 -15.93 2.73
C ALA A 119 0.97 -14.78 2.13
N GLY A 120 1.20 -14.43 0.86
CA GLY A 120 0.40 -13.44 0.14
C GLY A 120 -1.08 -13.81 0.19
N PHE A 121 -1.43 -14.99 -0.30
CA PHE A 121 -2.82 -15.46 -0.31
C PHE A 121 -3.45 -15.51 1.09
N ALA A 122 -2.70 -16.00 2.10
CA ALA A 122 -3.21 -16.06 3.47
C ALA A 122 -3.47 -14.66 4.04
N PHE A 123 -2.56 -13.71 3.84
CA PHE A 123 -2.73 -12.36 4.35
C PHE A 123 -3.85 -11.62 3.61
N GLY A 124 -3.94 -11.70 2.28
CA GLY A 124 -5.05 -11.08 1.54
C GLY A 124 -6.42 -11.68 1.82
N LEU A 125 -6.50 -12.93 2.31
CA LEU A 125 -7.77 -13.55 2.71
C LEU A 125 -8.23 -13.13 4.11
N PHE A 126 -7.29 -12.86 5.03
CA PHE A 126 -7.58 -12.70 6.46
C PHE A 126 -7.32 -11.29 7.02
N ILE A 127 -6.84 -10.36 6.20
CA ILE A 127 -6.56 -8.95 6.56
C ILE A 127 -7.33 -8.04 5.64
#